data_AF-A0A0B1SXJ6-F1
#
_entry.id   AF-A0A0B1SXJ6-F1
#
_cell.length_a   1.000
_cell.length_b   1.000
_cell.length_c   1.000
_cell.angle_alpha   90.00
_cell.angle_beta   90.00
_cell.angle_gamma   90.00
#
_symmetry.space_group_name_H-M   'P 1'
#
loop_
_entity.id
_entity.type
_entity.pdbx_description
1 polymer ?
#
loop_
_entity_poly.entity_id
_entity_poly.type
_entity_poly.pdbx_seq_one_letter_code
_entity_poly.pdbx_strand_id
1 'polypeptide(L)'
;MDGRIIDPEKYGAYSEGAVCYNCQSSNSSRAVVFVLDESGTIGEKGWDAQKQLMLQLLDVIGDIKVGLVVISRESYVPIPLDDYKNNADKISSSIVFQTPRLILEIRWKVVQQMEMVQVTHKVARALQGTRTRLLRSRQNLVLG
;
A
#
# COMPACT_ATOMS: atom_id res chain seq x y z
N MET A 1 -34.61 4.18 5.83
CA MET A 1 -35.44 4.51 7.02
C MET A 1 -35.33 3.37 8.02
N ASP A 2 -35.30 3.69 9.31
CA ASP A 2 -35.17 2.72 10.40
C ASP A 2 -36.45 1.87 10.56
N GLY A 3 -36.28 0.55 10.61
CA GLY A 3 -37.35 -0.41 10.83
C GLY A 3 -37.98 -0.30 12.20
N ARG A 4 -37.24 0.10 13.23
CA ARG A 4 -37.79 0.38 14.57
C ARG A 4 -38.83 1.50 14.53
N ILE A 5 -38.64 2.51 13.68
CA ILE A 5 -39.55 3.64 13.53
C ILE A 5 -40.76 3.25 12.66
N ILE A 6 -40.53 2.44 11.62
CA ILE A 6 -41.57 2.08 10.64
C ILE A 6 -42.50 0.97 11.15
N ASP A 7 -41.97 -0.04 11.83
CA ASP A 7 -42.72 -1.18 12.34
C ASP A 7 -42.22 -1.54 13.76
N PRO A 8 -42.65 -0.78 14.78
CA PRO A 8 -42.20 -0.95 16.15
C PRO A 8 -42.68 -2.27 16.77
N GLU A 9 -43.80 -2.82 16.30
CA GLU A 9 -44.33 -4.10 16.77
C GLU A 9 -43.39 -5.25 16.40
N LYS A 10 -42.82 -5.19 15.19
CA LYS A 10 -41.87 -6.19 14.70
C LYS A 10 -40.42 -5.93 15.12
N TYR A 11 -40.00 -4.66 15.21
CA TYR A 11 -38.58 -4.29 15.39
C TYR A 11 -38.27 -3.51 16.68
N GLY A 12 -39.23 -3.35 17.60
CA GLY A 12 -39.05 -2.56 18.83
C GLY A 12 -37.95 -3.08 19.76
N ALA A 13 -37.59 -4.36 19.67
CA ALA A 13 -36.52 -4.99 20.44
C ALA A 13 -35.10 -4.58 19.97
N TYR A 14 -34.95 -4.06 18.75
CA TYR A 14 -33.67 -3.66 18.20
C TYR A 14 -33.39 -2.18 18.50
N SER A 15 -32.11 -1.80 18.68
CA SER A 15 -31.74 -0.39 18.87
C SER A 15 -32.07 0.44 17.62
N GLU A 16 -32.24 1.75 17.80
CA GLU A 16 -32.36 2.68 16.67
C GLU A 16 -31.15 2.52 15.73
N GLY A 17 -31.42 2.47 14.42
CA GLY A 17 -30.46 2.23 13.35
C GLY A 17 -30.07 0.76 13.12
N ALA A 18 -30.44 -0.18 14.00
CA ALA A 18 -30.03 -1.58 13.87
C ALA A 18 -30.80 -2.33 12.78
N VAL A 19 -32.04 -1.96 12.50
CA VAL A 19 -32.84 -2.56 11.43
C VAL A 19 -33.10 -1.50 10.37
N CYS A 20 -32.62 -1.73 9.16
CA CYS A 20 -32.92 -0.84 8.03
C CYS A 20 -34.08 -1.41 7.21
N TYR A 21 -35.20 -0.69 7.13
CA TYR A 21 -36.40 -1.14 6.41
C TYR A 21 -36.35 -0.82 4.91
N ASN A 22 -35.74 0.31 4.56
CA ASN A 22 -35.44 0.66 3.18
C ASN A 22 -34.02 1.21 3.09
N CYS A 23 -33.12 0.35 2.62
CA CYS A 23 -31.70 0.61 2.35
C CYS A 23 -31.41 0.62 0.83
N GLN A 24 -32.44 0.54 -0.02
CA GLN A 24 -32.29 0.28 -1.45
C GLN A 24 -32.18 1.55 -2.32
N SER A 25 -32.51 2.73 -1.81
CA SER A 25 -32.60 3.94 -2.65
C SER A 25 -32.07 5.22 -1.98
N SER A 26 -30.88 5.17 -1.37
CA SER A 26 -30.15 6.41 -1.11
C SER A 26 -29.22 6.70 -2.28
N ASN A 27 -29.29 7.92 -2.84
CA ASN A 27 -28.28 8.48 -3.76
C ASN A 27 -26.95 8.79 -3.04
N SER A 28 -26.71 8.17 -1.88
CA SER A 28 -25.52 8.38 -1.06
C SER A 28 -24.36 7.56 -1.61
N SER A 29 -23.18 8.18 -1.68
CA SER A 29 -21.91 7.48 -1.90
C SER A 29 -21.79 6.30 -0.94
N ARG A 30 -21.54 5.10 -1.49
CA ARG A 30 -21.33 3.86 -0.73
C ARG A 30 -19.83 3.66 -0.52
N ALA A 31 -19.47 3.17 0.66
CA ALA A 31 -18.09 2.94 1.05
C ALA A 31 -17.93 1.54 1.63
N VAL A 32 -16.85 0.85 1.27
CA VAL A 32 -16.46 -0.42 1.86
C VAL A 32 -15.00 -0.30 2.31
N VAL A 33 -14.71 -0.79 3.51
CA VAL A 33 -13.34 -0.91 4.01
C VAL A 33 -13.02 -2.39 4.19
N PHE A 34 -12.00 -2.86 3.50
CA PHE A 34 -11.45 -4.19 3.69
C PHE A 34 -10.37 -4.14 4.76
N VAL A 35 -10.44 -5.09 5.70
CA VAL A 35 -9.43 -5.30 6.72
C VAL A 35 -8.86 -6.68 6.48
N LEU A 36 -7.64 -6.75 5.94
CA LEU A 36 -6.99 -8.02 5.60
C LEU A 36 -5.98 -8.41 6.67
N ASP A 37 -5.89 -9.71 6.94
CA ASP A 37 -4.92 -10.27 7.86
C ASP A 37 -3.65 -10.70 7.11
N GLU A 38 -2.53 -10.07 7.45
CA GLU A 38 -1.17 -10.40 7.02
C GLU A 38 -0.34 -10.97 8.19
N SER A 39 -1.00 -11.56 9.18
CA SER A 39 -0.34 -12.34 10.20
C SER A 39 0.43 -13.51 9.59
N GLY A 40 1.51 -13.93 10.26
CA GLY A 40 2.32 -15.06 9.80
C GLY A 40 1.55 -16.39 9.71
N THR A 41 0.35 -16.48 10.30
CA THR A 41 -0.51 -17.67 10.29
C THR A 41 -1.33 -17.83 9.00
N ILE A 42 -1.58 -16.75 8.27
CA ILE A 42 -2.37 -16.77 7.05
C ILE A 42 -1.62 -17.45 5.89
N GLY A 43 -0.30 -17.21 5.83
CA GLY A 43 0.55 -17.71 4.75
C GLY A 43 0.16 -17.18 3.36
N GLU A 44 0.95 -17.50 2.36
CA GLU A 44 0.77 -16.95 1.00
C GLU A 44 -0.57 -17.36 0.37
N LYS A 45 -0.98 -18.62 0.54
CA LYS A 45 -2.28 -19.10 0.02
C LYS A 45 -3.48 -18.41 0.66
N GLY A 46 -3.45 -18.19 1.97
CA GLY A 46 -4.52 -17.50 2.68
C GLY A 46 -4.57 -16.02 2.29
N TRP A 47 -3.42 -15.41 2.05
CA TRP A 47 -3.32 -14.04 1.56
C TRP A 47 -3.91 -13.89 0.15
N ASP A 48 -3.57 -14.81 -0.75
CA ASP A 48 -4.10 -14.81 -2.11
C ASP A 48 -5.62 -15.03 -2.14
N ALA A 49 -6.14 -15.93 -1.29
CA ALA A 49 -7.58 -16.15 -1.15
C ALA A 49 -8.32 -14.89 -0.66
N GLN A 50 -7.77 -14.20 0.35
CA GLN A 50 -8.33 -12.94 0.85
C GLN A 50 -8.39 -11.86 -0.24
N LYS A 51 -7.30 -11.70 -0.99
CA LYS A 51 -7.25 -10.75 -2.12
C LYS A 51 -8.25 -11.10 -3.21
N GLN A 52 -8.35 -12.38 -3.59
CA GLN A 52 -9.30 -12.82 -4.62
C GLN A 52 -10.74 -12.55 -4.19
N LEU A 53 -11.10 -12.83 -2.94
CA LEU A 53 -12.44 -12.54 -2.41
C LEU A 53 -12.75 -11.04 -2.48
N MET A 54 -11.81 -10.20 -2.05
CA MET A 54 -11.95 -8.74 -2.13
C MET A 54 -12.19 -8.29 -3.58
N LEU A 55 -11.37 -8.75 -4.53
CA LEU A 55 -11.50 -8.37 -5.94
C LEU A 55 -12.84 -8.84 -6.54
N GLN A 56 -13.29 -10.05 -6.23
CA GLN A 56 -14.59 -10.57 -6.66
C GLN A 56 -15.76 -9.75 -6.10
N LEU A 57 -15.67 -9.30 -4.85
CA LEU A 57 -16.70 -8.43 -4.26
C LEU A 57 -16.70 -7.04 -4.92
N LEU A 58 -15.53 -6.47 -5.17
CA LEU A 58 -15.41 -5.16 -5.80
C LEU A 58 -15.97 -5.15 -7.23
N ASP A 59 -15.79 -6.23 -7.98
CA ASP A 59 -16.36 -6.40 -9.32
C ASP A 59 -17.90 -6.37 -9.32
N VAL A 60 -18.53 -6.94 -8.28
CA VAL A 60 -20.00 -6.99 -8.14
C VAL A 60 -20.58 -5.67 -7.63
N ILE A 61 -19.91 -5.01 -6.69
CA ILE A 61 -20.46 -3.87 -5.95
C ILE A 61 -20.42 -2.56 -6.79
N GLY A 62 -19.52 -2.44 -7.76
CA GLY A 62 -19.51 -1.35 -8.74
C GLY A 62 -19.02 0.00 -8.17
N ASP A 63 -19.79 1.08 -8.38
CA ASP A 63 -19.36 2.46 -8.08
C ASP A 63 -19.37 2.76 -6.57
N ILE A 64 -18.25 2.44 -5.91
CA ILE A 64 -18.06 2.61 -4.47
C ILE A 64 -16.70 3.21 -4.12
N LYS A 65 -16.64 3.83 -2.94
CA LYS A 65 -15.39 4.18 -2.27
C LYS A 65 -14.82 2.96 -1.58
N VAL A 66 -13.52 2.76 -1.70
CA VAL A 66 -12.84 1.58 -1.16
C VAL A 66 -11.66 2.03 -0.32
N GLY A 67 -11.61 1.52 0.92
CA GLY A 67 -10.44 1.59 1.78
C GLY A 67 -9.87 0.20 2.01
N LEU A 68 -8.56 0.13 2.23
CA LEU A 68 -7.87 -1.11 2.59
C LEU A 68 -6.97 -0.85 3.79
N VAL A 69 -7.14 -1.67 4.81
CA VAL A 69 -6.29 -1.75 5.99
C VAL A 69 -5.69 -3.14 6.04
N VAL A 70 -4.39 -3.23 6.31
CA VAL A 70 -3.71 -4.49 6.53
C VAL A 70 -3.31 -4.58 8.00
N ILE A 71 -3.76 -5.65 8.64
CA ILE A 71 -3.43 -5.98 10.01
C ILE A 71 -2.24 -6.94 9.99
N SER A 72 -1.15 -6.49 10.58
CA SER A 72 0.08 -7.26 10.74
C SER A 72 0.74 -6.86 12.05
N ARG A 73 1.99 -7.28 12.28
CA ARG A 73 2.78 -6.82 13.45
C ARG A 73 2.86 -5.29 13.53
N GLU A 74 2.93 -4.62 12.37
CA GLU A 74 2.82 -3.17 12.23
C GLU A 74 1.72 -2.89 11.21
N SER A 75 0.51 -2.63 11.70
CA SER A 75 -0.65 -2.42 10.83
C SER A 75 -0.55 -1.12 10.03
N TYR A 76 -1.04 -1.12 8.80
CA TYR A 76 -0.90 0.02 7.90
C TYR A 76 -2.12 0.17 6.97
N VAL A 77 -2.26 1.37 6.38
CA VAL A 77 -3.35 1.72 5.44
C VAL A 77 -2.76 1.84 4.04
N PRO A 78 -2.70 0.74 3.26
CA PRO A 78 -2.18 0.82 1.90
C PRO A 78 -3.09 1.63 0.98
N ILE A 79 -4.40 1.69 1.25
CA ILE A 79 -5.36 2.41 0.41
C ILE A 79 -6.31 3.21 1.32
N PRO A 80 -6.13 4.55 1.39
CA PRO A 80 -7.08 5.42 2.06
C PRO A 80 -8.47 5.28 1.43
N LEU A 81 -9.53 5.52 2.22
CA LEU A 81 -10.90 5.45 1.71
C LEU A 81 -11.13 6.53 0.64
N ASP A 82 -11.17 6.09 -0.62
CA ASP A 82 -11.31 6.97 -1.79
C ASP A 82 -12.01 6.23 -2.94
N ASP A 83 -12.34 6.92 -4.04
CA ASP A 83 -13.05 6.31 -5.18
C ASP A 83 -12.25 5.15 -5.80
N TYR A 84 -12.88 3.97 -5.87
CA TYR A 84 -12.27 2.72 -6.35
C TYR A 84 -11.66 2.85 -7.75
N LYS A 85 -12.37 3.51 -8.66
CA LYS A 85 -11.93 3.71 -10.06
C LYS A 85 -10.58 4.43 -10.16
N ASN A 86 -10.25 5.29 -9.20
CA ASN A 86 -8.98 6.02 -9.19
C ASN A 86 -7.81 5.18 -8.66
N ASN A 87 -8.09 4.03 -8.04
CA ASN A 87 -7.10 3.22 -7.34
C ASN A 87 -7.13 1.73 -7.73
N ALA A 88 -7.94 1.31 -8.71
CA ALA A 88 -8.06 -0.08 -9.15
C ALA A 88 -6.70 -0.71 -9.50
N ASP A 89 -5.82 0.03 -10.17
CA ASP A 89 -4.47 -0.43 -10.51
C ASP A 89 -3.57 -0.56 -9.27
N LYS A 90 -3.75 0.30 -8.26
CA LYS A 90 -3.03 0.19 -6.98
C LYS A 90 -3.54 -0.98 -6.14
N ILE A 91 -4.84 -1.27 -6.20
CA ILE A 91 -5.46 -2.40 -5.49
C ILE A 91 -4.93 -3.73 -6.04
N SER A 92 -4.82 -3.85 -7.36
CA SER A 92 -4.32 -5.07 -7.99
C SER A 92 -2.80 -5.26 -7.84
N SER A 93 -2.01 -4.17 -7.81
CA SER A 93 -0.54 -4.24 -7.81
C SER A 93 0.15 -4.03 -6.46
N SER A 94 -0.45 -3.31 -5.50
CA SER A 94 0.23 -2.90 -4.25
C SER A 94 0.12 -3.92 -3.11
N ILE A 95 -0.68 -4.98 -3.27
CA ILE A 95 -1.00 -5.93 -2.20
C ILE A 95 -0.16 -7.21 -2.36
N VAL A 96 1.16 -7.06 -2.21
CA VAL A 96 2.12 -8.16 -2.22
C VAL A 96 2.23 -8.73 -0.80
N PHE A 97 2.23 -10.06 -0.65
CA PHE A 97 2.45 -10.70 0.64
C PHE A 97 3.85 -10.36 1.15
N GLN A 98 3.96 -9.55 2.19
CA GLN A 98 5.24 -9.25 2.83
C GLN A 98 5.52 -10.33 3.87
N THR A 99 6.24 -11.37 3.46
CA THR A 99 6.85 -12.24 4.46
C THR A 99 7.84 -11.42 5.30
N PRO A 100 7.97 -11.69 6.62
CA PRO A 100 9.01 -11.06 7.45
C PRO A 100 10.43 -11.23 6.87
N ARG A 101 10.63 -12.26 6.05
CA ARG A 101 11.89 -12.55 5.34
C ARG A 101 12.16 -11.57 4.18
N LEU A 102 11.12 -11.15 3.45
CA LEU A 102 11.24 -10.20 2.34
C LEU A 102 11.55 -8.77 2.84
N ILE A 103 11.04 -8.36 4.00
CA ILE A 103 11.37 -7.05 4.60
C ILE A 103 12.88 -6.96 4.90
N LEU A 104 13.48 -8.07 5.39
CA LEU A 104 14.92 -8.14 5.58
C LEU A 104 15.66 -8.09 4.24
N GLU A 105 15.26 -8.87 3.24
CA GLU A 105 15.93 -8.84 1.93
C GLU A 105 15.84 -7.49 1.21
N ILE A 106 14.70 -6.82 1.26
CA ILE A 106 14.52 -5.48 0.67
C ILE A 106 15.38 -4.46 1.42
N ARG A 107 15.39 -4.49 2.76
CA ARG A 107 16.31 -3.65 3.55
C ARG A 107 17.77 -3.90 3.19
N TRP A 108 18.19 -5.17 3.05
CA TRP A 108 19.55 -5.52 2.64
C TRP A 108 19.90 -5.05 1.22
N LYS A 109 18.98 -5.19 0.25
CA LYS A 109 19.18 -4.69 -1.12
C LYS A 109 19.28 -3.16 -1.18
N VAL A 110 18.46 -2.44 -0.40
CA VAL A 110 18.51 -0.98 -0.31
C VAL A 110 19.82 -0.51 0.34
N VAL A 111 20.25 -1.17 1.43
CA VAL A 111 21.54 -0.87 2.08
C VAL A 111 22.72 -1.13 1.13
N GLN A 112 22.73 -2.25 0.41
CA GLN A 112 23.75 -2.54 -0.60
C GLN A 112 23.79 -1.51 -1.74
N GLN A 113 22.64 -1.05 -2.23
CA GLN A 113 22.60 0.00 -3.25
C GLN A 113 23.15 1.32 -2.71
N MET A 114 22.83 1.70 -1.48
CA MET A 114 23.36 2.92 -0.86
C MET A 114 24.88 2.85 -0.65
N GLU A 115 25.42 1.70 -0.23
CA GLU A 115 26.87 1.49 -0.13
C GLU A 115 27.57 1.58 -1.50
N MET A 116 26.98 0.97 -2.54
CA MET A 116 27.52 1.01 -3.90
C MET A 116 27.58 2.45 -4.45
N VAL A 117 26.55 3.26 -4.19
CA VAL A 117 26.52 4.69 -4.56
C VAL A 117 27.61 5.48 -3.82
N GLN A 118 27.82 5.23 -2.53
CA GLN A 118 28.86 5.89 -1.73
C GLN A 118 30.27 5.54 -2.25
N VAL A 119 30.52 4.28 -2.60
CA VAL A 119 31.79 3.83 -3.18
C VAL A 119 32.02 4.49 -4.54
N THR A 120 31.01 4.50 -5.41
CA THR A 120 31.10 5.11 -6.75
C THR A 120 31.41 6.60 -6.67
N HIS A 121 30.80 7.33 -5.71
CA HIS A 121 31.09 8.75 -5.48
C HIS A 121 32.52 9.01 -4.97
N LYS A 122 33.08 8.11 -4.14
CA LYS A 122 34.47 8.21 -3.67
C LYS A 122 35.45 7.96 -4.81
N VAL A 123 35.21 6.95 -5.65
CA VAL A 123 36.05 6.64 -6.82
C VAL A 123 36.00 7.79 -7.82
N ALA A 124 34.81 8.35 -8.12
CA ALA A 124 34.67 9.49 -9.02
C ALA A 124 35.46 10.72 -8.53
N ARG A 125 35.41 11.03 -7.23
CA ARG A 125 36.20 12.12 -6.62
C ARG A 125 37.71 11.87 -6.69
N ALA A 126 38.14 10.64 -6.44
CA ALA A 126 39.56 10.27 -6.54
C ALA A 126 40.06 10.41 -7.99
N LEU A 127 39.29 9.97 -8.97
CA LEU A 127 39.62 10.08 -10.39
C LEU A 127 39.67 11.55 -10.85
N GLN A 128 38.71 12.38 -10.41
CA GLN A 128 38.73 13.82 -10.68
C GLN A 128 39.95 14.50 -10.07
N GLY A 129 40.28 14.24 -8.80
CA GLY A 129 41.47 14.79 -8.14
C GLY A 129 42.78 14.38 -8.83
N THR A 130 42.85 13.14 -9.32
CA THR A 130 44.02 12.63 -10.06
C THR A 130 44.15 13.32 -11.43
N ARG A 131 43.03 13.56 -12.13
CA ARG A 131 42.98 14.27 -13.41
C ARG A 131 43.40 15.73 -13.27
N THR A 132 42.98 16.43 -12.22
CA THR A 132 43.39 17.83 -11.96
C THR A 132 44.88 17.93 -11.67
N ARG A 133 45.44 16.95 -10.96
CA ARG A 133 46.88 16.89 -10.62
C ARG A 133 47.76 16.66 -11.86
N LEU A 134 47.33 15.76 -12.76
CA LEU A 134 48.01 15.50 -14.03
C LEU A 134 47.99 16.71 -14.98
N LEU A 135 46.86 17.43 -15.03
CA LEU A 135 46.74 18.64 -15.87
C LEU A 135 47.63 19.78 -15.37
N ARG A 136 47.72 20.00 -14.04
CA ARG A 136 48.65 20.99 -13.46
C ARG A 136 50.12 20.62 -13.67
N SER A 137 50.48 19.34 -13.55
CA SER A 137 51.84 18.87 -13.80
C SER A 137 52.28 19.08 -15.26
N ARG A 138 51.34 18.97 -16.22
CA ARG A 138 51.61 19.23 -17.64
C ARG A 138 51.77 20.71 -17.95
N GLN A 139 50.98 21.59 -17.33
CA GLN A 139 51.10 23.04 -17.53
C GLN A 139 52.44 23.60 -17.02
N ASN A 140 52.94 23.09 -15.89
CA ASN A 140 54.24 23.51 -15.34
C ASN A 140 55.45 23.00 -16.15
N LEU A 141 55.30 21.95 -16.96
CA LEU A 141 56.37 21.41 -17.81
C LEU A 141 56.51 22.15 -19.15
N VAL A 142 55.49 22.90 -19.57
CA VAL A 142 55.44 23.62 -20.86
C VAL A 142 55.85 25.10 -20.71
N LEU A 143 55.93 25.61 -19.49
CA LEU A 143 56.25 27.01 -19.16
C LEU A 143 57.62 27.19 -18.47
N GLY A 144 58.46 26.16 -18.44
CA GLY A 144 59.81 26.16 -17.85
C GLY A 144 60.90 25.94 -18.89
#